data_AF-W9NHF5-F1
#
_entry.id   AF-W9NHF5-F1
#
_cell.length_a   1.000
_cell.length_b   1.000
_cell.length_c   1.000
_cell.angle_alpha   90.00
_cell.angle_beta   90.00
_cell.angle_gamma   90.00
#
_symmetry.space_group_name_H-M   'P 1'
#
loop_
_entity.id
_entity.type
_entity.pdbx_description
1 polymer ?
#
loop_
_entity_poly.entity_id
_entity_poly.type
_entity_poly.pdbx_seq_one_letter_code
_entity_poly.pdbx_strand_id
1 'polypeptide(L)'
;MKFLAFSRETLKHLKVWRSDTQILTHFFWKPGQTLQRNLEGMVLSLLHQVLDGRPGLCRMLCEAQSSVRHKRSYPDWSLEELSAALIWALKASSEAFCIFLDGLDEAGELQHLPWPEWTSADVIHKLLEVNNIKLCASSREENAFCSFFRGAFRLRIHLLNDRDIGLFVKERLDICWLDRNHLSYEIVKKAEGVFLWAALVVNSLNRAIRQGNVTIKMLEERIEQTPSELATLYTDMWGRIGDDAQLRSIRGTASLYFNLVIAAREVEDYLMQKDFLGNPNTDTVRVSSLVVMATAAQEKPMEAILSAGRVITIEELLDRCSRAENELLWACRGLLEVTRTHDTSDYVWEGDRRLLEYNFTKVDFIHRTAFDFVMDTVPGHECLGFCGSSKEHGSSVSGITIEFIR
;
A
#
# COMPACT_ATOMS: atom_id res chain seq x y z
N MET A 1 -8.77 -8.83 2.09
CA MET A 1 -10.15 -9.04 2.60
C MET A 1 -11.29 -8.51 1.74
N LYS A 2 -11.10 -7.50 0.88
CA LYS A 2 -12.19 -6.90 0.07
C LYS A 2 -13.10 -7.90 -0.64
N PHE A 3 -12.52 -8.89 -1.33
CA PHE A 3 -13.29 -9.93 -2.02
C PHE A 3 -14.26 -10.68 -1.08
N LEU A 4 -13.81 -11.03 0.13
CA LEU A 4 -14.63 -11.76 1.09
C LEU A 4 -15.77 -10.89 1.62
N ALA A 5 -15.51 -9.63 1.95
CA ALA A 5 -16.53 -8.70 2.47
C ALA A 5 -17.67 -8.44 1.48
N PHE A 6 -17.38 -8.41 0.18
CA PHE A 6 -18.37 -8.13 -0.86
C PHE A 6 -18.82 -9.36 -1.64
N SER A 7 -18.40 -10.57 -1.23
CA SER A 7 -18.80 -11.81 -1.90
C SER A 7 -20.25 -12.19 -1.59
N ARG A 8 -20.97 -12.59 -2.64
CA ARG A 8 -22.34 -13.12 -2.52
C ARG A 8 -22.40 -14.38 -1.66
N GLU A 9 -21.37 -15.22 -1.70
CA GLU A 9 -21.30 -16.45 -0.89
C GLU A 9 -21.16 -16.10 0.59
N THR A 10 -20.32 -15.12 0.94
CA THR A 10 -20.23 -14.61 2.32
C THR A 10 -21.60 -14.14 2.82
N LEU A 11 -22.31 -13.34 2.02
CA LEU A 11 -23.65 -12.87 2.37
C LEU A 11 -24.64 -14.02 2.57
N LYS A 12 -24.61 -15.06 1.73
CA LYS A 12 -25.46 -16.24 1.90
C LYS A 12 -25.17 -16.94 3.23
N HIS A 13 -23.90 -17.15 3.57
CA HIS A 13 -23.52 -17.80 4.83
C HIS A 13 -23.86 -16.95 6.06
N LEU A 14 -23.69 -15.62 5.99
CA LEU A 14 -24.08 -14.72 7.07
C LEU A 14 -25.59 -14.71 7.29
N LYS A 15 -26.40 -14.80 6.23
CA LYS A 15 -27.86 -14.91 6.34
C LYS A 15 -28.34 -16.17 7.05
N VAL A 16 -27.57 -17.27 6.97
CA VAL A 16 -27.85 -18.50 7.76
C VAL A 16 -27.64 -18.26 9.25
N TRP A 17 -26.66 -17.42 9.62
CA TRP A 17 -26.46 -17.03 11.01
C TRP A 17 -27.54 -16.08 11.50
N ARG A 18 -27.73 -14.95 10.80
CA ARG A 18 -28.76 -13.93 11.09
C ARG A 18 -29.22 -13.28 9.79
N SER A 19 -30.52 -13.22 9.57
CA SER A 19 -31.12 -12.73 8.31
C SER A 19 -30.87 -11.25 8.04
N ASP A 20 -30.66 -10.47 9.10
CA ASP A 20 -30.45 -9.02 9.12
C ASP A 20 -28.98 -8.62 9.33
N THR A 21 -28.04 -9.54 9.12
CA THR A 21 -26.60 -9.25 9.29
C THR A 21 -26.14 -8.13 8.37
N GLN A 22 -25.54 -7.10 8.95
CA GLN A 22 -24.83 -6.04 8.24
C GLN A 22 -23.34 -6.31 8.22
N ILE A 23 -22.70 -6.02 7.09
CA ILE A 23 -21.25 -6.12 6.95
C ILE A 23 -20.66 -4.74 7.21
N LEU A 24 -19.72 -4.68 8.16
CA LEU A 24 -18.90 -3.50 8.41
C LEU A 24 -17.48 -3.79 7.96
N THR A 25 -16.80 -2.82 7.35
CA THR A 25 -15.44 -3.01 6.85
C THR A 25 -14.54 -1.86 7.25
N HIS A 26 -13.32 -2.19 7.66
CA HIS A 26 -12.22 -1.23 7.71
C HIS A 26 -10.95 -1.90 7.21
N PHE A 27 -10.22 -1.21 6.35
CA PHE A 27 -8.99 -1.72 5.76
C PHE A 27 -7.87 -0.78 6.13
N PHE A 28 -6.96 -1.26 6.97
CA PHE A 28 -5.77 -0.51 7.28
C PHE A 28 -4.90 -0.43 6.04
N TRP A 29 -4.27 0.72 5.87
CA TRP A 29 -3.39 0.99 4.76
C TRP A 29 -2.22 1.83 5.28
N LYS A 30 -1.09 1.18 5.60
CA LYS A 30 0.12 1.86 6.12
C LYS A 30 0.58 3.05 5.25
N PRO A 31 0.59 2.96 3.91
CA PRO A 31 0.92 4.09 3.03
C PRO A 31 -0.24 5.10 2.89
N GLY A 32 -1.37 4.86 3.53
CA GLY A 32 -2.53 5.72 3.50
C GLY A 32 -2.47 6.84 4.51
N GLN A 33 -3.56 7.60 4.52
CA GLN A 33 -3.75 8.73 5.42
C GLN A 33 -3.76 8.27 6.88
N THR A 34 -3.54 9.20 7.81
CA THR A 34 -3.50 8.92 9.25
C THR A 34 -4.69 8.07 9.73
N LEU A 35 -5.92 8.43 9.34
CA LEU A 35 -7.14 7.68 9.70
C LEU A 35 -7.27 6.31 9.00
N GLN A 36 -6.51 6.05 7.94
CA GLN A 36 -6.48 4.74 7.28
C GLN A 36 -5.45 3.81 7.91
N ARG A 37 -4.57 4.30 8.79
CA ARG A 37 -3.49 3.52 9.39
C ARG A 37 -3.48 3.55 10.92
N ASN A 38 -4.58 4.00 11.53
CA ASN A 38 -4.68 4.15 12.98
C ASN A 38 -6.00 3.60 13.52
N LEU A 39 -6.06 3.33 14.82
CA LEU A 39 -7.24 2.73 15.46
C LEU A 39 -8.41 3.71 15.53
N GLU A 40 -8.14 5.01 15.68
CA GLU A 40 -9.19 6.04 15.69
C GLU A 40 -10.02 6.03 14.41
N GLY A 41 -9.34 5.97 13.26
CA GLY A 41 -9.99 5.91 11.97
C GLY A 41 -10.73 4.60 11.72
N MET A 42 -10.26 3.49 12.27
CA MET A 42 -11.02 2.24 12.32
C MET A 42 -12.35 2.44 13.07
N VAL A 43 -12.29 2.96 14.30
CA VAL A 43 -13.48 3.13 15.14
C VAL A 43 -14.46 4.13 14.53
N LEU A 44 -13.95 5.26 14.01
CA LEU A 44 -14.75 6.25 13.28
C LEU A 44 -15.45 5.65 12.06
N SER A 45 -14.72 4.89 11.24
CA SER A 45 -15.25 4.24 10.05
C SER A 45 -16.35 3.23 10.39
N LEU A 46 -16.15 2.42 11.42
CA LEU A 46 -17.14 1.44 11.88
C LEU A 46 -18.35 2.13 12.50
N LEU A 47 -18.15 3.15 13.34
CA LEU A 47 -19.23 3.91 13.97
C LEU A 47 -20.11 4.59 12.91
N HIS A 48 -19.48 5.21 11.91
CA HIS A 48 -20.20 5.79 10.77
C HIS A 48 -21.05 4.73 10.08
N GLN A 49 -20.50 3.56 9.71
CA GLN A 49 -21.26 2.49 9.03
C GLN A 49 -22.42 1.92 9.88
N VAL A 50 -22.26 1.87 11.20
CA VAL A 50 -23.34 1.45 12.10
C VAL A 50 -24.46 2.50 12.15
N LEU A 51 -24.12 3.78 12.17
CA LEU A 51 -25.08 4.87 12.28
C LEU A 51 -25.72 5.28 10.94
N ASP A 52 -25.02 5.01 9.83
CA ASP A 52 -25.45 5.41 8.49
C ASP A 52 -26.83 4.81 8.16
N GLY A 53 -27.72 5.65 7.64
CA GLY A 53 -29.13 5.29 7.39
C GLY A 53 -29.99 5.02 8.64
N ARG A 54 -29.48 5.20 9.87
CA ARG A 54 -30.20 4.87 11.13
C ARG A 54 -30.38 6.10 12.05
N PRO A 55 -31.22 7.09 11.68
CA PRO A 55 -31.39 8.31 12.47
C PRO A 55 -31.99 8.08 13.87
N GLY A 56 -32.71 6.97 14.08
CA GLY A 56 -33.18 6.56 15.40
C GLY A 56 -32.03 6.19 16.33
N LEU A 57 -31.07 5.40 15.84
CA LEU A 57 -29.87 5.00 16.59
C LEU A 57 -28.99 6.22 16.90
N CYS A 58 -28.82 7.14 15.95
CA CYS A 58 -28.12 8.41 16.18
C CYS A 58 -28.75 9.23 17.31
N ARG A 59 -30.09 9.34 17.33
CA ARG A 59 -30.79 10.07 18.40
C ARG A 59 -30.58 9.43 19.77
N MET A 60 -30.73 8.11 19.85
CA MET A 60 -30.51 7.39 21.11
C MET A 60 -29.06 7.50 21.58
N LEU A 61 -28.07 7.45 20.67
CA LEU A 61 -26.66 7.67 21.01
C LEU A 61 -26.45 9.08 21.60
N CYS A 62 -26.99 10.11 20.95
CA CYS A 62 -26.93 11.50 21.42
C CYS A 62 -27.66 11.72 22.76
N GLU A 63 -28.64 10.91 23.10
CA GLU A 63 -29.33 10.94 24.40
C GLU A 63 -28.53 10.21 25.48
N ALA A 64 -27.96 9.06 25.16
CA ALA A 64 -27.14 8.27 26.07
C ALA A 64 -25.79 8.94 26.38
N GLN A 65 -25.22 9.64 25.39
CA GLN A 65 -23.93 10.33 25.50
C GLN A 65 -24.08 11.77 25.03
N SER A 66 -24.42 12.67 25.96
CA SER A 66 -24.65 14.09 25.66
C SER A 66 -23.42 14.79 25.06
N SER A 67 -22.21 14.33 25.39
CA SER A 67 -20.95 14.84 24.82
C SER A 67 -20.87 14.69 23.30
N VAL A 68 -21.51 13.66 22.73
CA VAL A 68 -21.54 13.40 21.28
C VAL A 68 -22.20 14.55 20.51
N ARG A 69 -23.19 15.24 21.11
CA ARG A 69 -23.91 16.36 20.47
C ARG A 69 -23.01 17.54 20.12
N HIS A 70 -21.90 17.67 20.84
CA HIS A 70 -20.94 18.76 20.68
C HIS A 70 -19.80 18.42 19.72
N LYS A 71 -19.68 17.16 19.28
CA LYS A 71 -18.65 16.73 18.33
C LYS A 71 -19.06 17.19 16.92
N ARG A 72 -18.16 17.88 16.22
CA ARG A 72 -18.38 18.45 14.88
C ARG A 72 -17.40 17.90 13.86
N SER A 73 -16.25 17.43 14.33
CA SER A 73 -15.13 16.96 13.53
C SER A 73 -14.46 15.77 14.23
N TYR A 74 -13.68 14.97 13.49
CA TYR A 74 -12.98 13.82 14.08
C TYR A 74 -11.99 14.18 15.21
N PRO A 75 -11.26 15.32 15.19
CA PRO A 75 -10.34 15.68 16.28
C PRO A 75 -11.04 16.00 17.60
N ASP A 76 -12.36 16.21 17.58
CA ASP A 76 -13.13 16.47 18.80
C ASP A 76 -13.25 15.22 19.68
N TRP A 77 -12.95 14.04 19.13
CA TRP A 77 -13.12 12.76 19.78
C TRP A 77 -11.80 12.20 20.31
N SER A 78 -11.83 11.59 21.49
CA SER A 78 -10.77 10.66 21.91
C SER A 78 -11.07 9.24 21.43
N LEU A 79 -10.03 8.39 21.33
CA LEU A 79 -10.19 6.97 21.00
C LEU A 79 -11.11 6.25 22.01
N GLU A 80 -11.04 6.59 23.30
CA GLU A 80 -11.89 6.01 24.35
C GLU A 80 -13.36 6.40 24.16
N GLU A 81 -13.65 7.67 23.86
CA GLU A 81 -15.01 8.15 23.59
C GLU A 81 -15.59 7.48 22.33
N LEU A 82 -14.80 7.40 21.26
CA LEU A 82 -15.19 6.72 20.03
C LEU A 82 -15.47 5.24 20.26
N SER A 83 -14.60 4.58 21.00
CA SER A 83 -14.76 3.17 21.35
C SER A 83 -16.03 2.96 22.17
N ALA A 84 -16.28 3.83 23.16
CA ALA A 84 -17.50 3.78 23.95
C ALA A 84 -18.76 3.99 23.09
N ALA A 85 -18.74 4.96 22.18
CA ALA A 85 -19.85 5.23 21.25
C ALA A 85 -20.11 4.05 20.30
N LEU A 86 -19.07 3.48 19.71
CA LEU A 86 -19.18 2.31 18.81
C LEU A 86 -19.76 1.11 19.54
N ILE A 87 -19.21 0.74 20.70
CA ILE A 87 -19.68 -0.40 21.48
C ILE A 87 -21.12 -0.19 21.95
N TRP A 88 -21.47 1.03 22.35
CA TRP A 88 -22.85 1.37 22.70
C TRP A 88 -23.79 1.19 21.49
N ALA A 89 -23.43 1.72 20.32
CA ALA A 89 -24.26 1.66 19.12
C ALA A 89 -24.48 0.21 18.66
N LEU A 90 -23.44 -0.62 18.71
CA LEU A 90 -23.51 -2.04 18.38
C LEU A 90 -24.41 -2.82 19.35
N LYS A 91 -24.39 -2.48 20.65
CA LYS A 91 -25.24 -3.12 21.68
C LYS A 91 -26.70 -2.65 21.62
N ALA A 92 -26.93 -1.38 21.27
CA ALA A 92 -28.25 -0.78 21.19
C ALA A 92 -29.01 -1.17 19.91
N SER A 93 -28.29 -1.57 18.85
CA SER A 93 -28.88 -2.08 17.62
C SER A 93 -29.49 -3.47 17.81
N SER A 94 -30.63 -3.71 17.16
CA SER A 94 -31.22 -5.05 17.06
C SER A 94 -30.58 -5.93 15.99
N GLU A 95 -29.81 -5.33 15.08
CA GLU A 95 -29.16 -6.00 13.95
C GLU A 95 -27.92 -6.78 14.40
N ALA A 96 -27.58 -7.83 13.65
CA ALA A 96 -26.29 -8.51 13.78
C ALA A 96 -25.23 -7.87 12.88
N PHE A 97 -23.97 -7.89 13.30
CA PHE A 97 -22.87 -7.31 12.53
C PHE A 97 -21.77 -8.32 12.23
N CYS A 98 -21.23 -8.29 11.01
CA CYS A 98 -20.02 -8.99 10.64
C CYS A 98 -18.95 -7.96 10.26
N ILE A 99 -17.91 -7.85 11.07
CA ILE A 99 -16.84 -6.88 10.91
C ILE A 99 -15.66 -7.55 10.20
N PHE A 100 -15.23 -6.96 9.09
CA PHE A 100 -13.99 -7.32 8.41
C PHE A 100 -12.92 -6.26 8.64
N LEU A 101 -11.80 -6.65 9.25
CA LEU A 101 -10.61 -5.82 9.43
C LEU A 101 -9.48 -6.38 8.56
N ASP A 102 -8.86 -5.56 7.71
CA ASP A 102 -7.72 -5.99 6.87
C ASP A 102 -6.46 -5.25 7.29
N GLY A 103 -5.38 -5.98 7.57
CA GLY A 103 -4.07 -5.40 7.86
C GLY A 103 -3.92 -4.85 9.27
N LEU A 104 -4.30 -5.59 10.32
CA LEU A 104 -4.12 -5.10 11.70
C LEU A 104 -2.67 -4.75 12.05
N ASP A 105 -1.69 -5.44 11.45
CA ASP A 105 -0.25 -5.14 11.58
C ASP A 105 0.15 -3.78 11.02
N GLU A 106 -0.75 -3.12 10.29
CA GLU A 106 -0.52 -1.81 9.70
C GLU A 106 -0.98 -0.66 10.59
N ALA A 107 -1.73 -0.95 11.65
CA ALA A 107 -2.15 0.07 12.61
C ALA A 107 -0.93 0.57 13.40
N GLY A 108 -0.64 1.87 13.33
CA GLY A 108 0.55 2.46 13.96
C GLY A 108 0.65 2.17 15.46
N GLU A 109 -0.48 2.11 16.17
CA GLU A 109 -0.57 1.82 17.60
C GLU A 109 -0.38 0.35 17.95
N LEU A 110 -0.54 -0.56 16.98
CA LEU A 110 -0.33 -1.99 17.16
C LEU A 110 1.06 -2.45 16.71
N GLN A 111 1.80 -1.58 16.01
CA GLN A 111 3.16 -1.84 15.58
C GLN A 111 4.13 -1.81 16.77
N HIS A 112 5.13 -2.70 16.72
CA HIS A 112 6.31 -2.73 17.61
C HIS A 112 6.06 -2.96 19.11
N LEU A 113 4.82 -2.91 19.58
CA LEU A 113 4.48 -3.23 20.97
C LEU A 113 4.23 -4.73 21.14
N PRO A 114 4.87 -5.41 22.10
CA PRO A 114 4.54 -6.78 22.43
C PRO A 114 3.19 -6.84 23.17
N TRP A 115 2.37 -7.84 22.87
CA TRP A 115 1.21 -8.14 23.71
C TRP A 115 1.68 -8.55 25.12
N PRO A 116 1.09 -8.05 26.23
CA PRO A 116 -0.20 -7.35 26.36
C PRO A 116 -0.11 -5.81 26.44
N GLU A 117 1.01 -5.19 26.07
CA GLU A 117 1.23 -3.73 26.19
C GLU A 117 0.37 -2.90 25.21
N TRP A 118 -0.50 -3.56 24.44
CA TRP A 118 -1.49 -2.96 23.56
C TRP A 118 -2.66 -2.32 24.33
N THR A 119 -2.38 -1.34 25.18
CA THR A 119 -3.42 -0.57 25.88
C THR A 119 -4.43 0.05 24.89
N SER A 120 -4.00 0.39 23.67
CA SER A 120 -4.88 0.90 22.60
C SER A 120 -5.71 -0.17 21.88
N ALA A 121 -5.35 -1.47 21.96
CA ALA A 121 -6.14 -2.57 21.36
C ALA A 121 -7.40 -2.92 22.16
N ASP A 122 -7.63 -2.24 23.27
CA ASP A 122 -8.82 -2.36 24.12
C ASP A 122 -10.12 -2.36 23.32
N VAL A 123 -10.19 -1.58 22.24
CA VAL A 123 -11.38 -1.52 21.39
C VAL A 123 -11.66 -2.84 20.68
N ILE A 124 -10.62 -3.55 20.23
CA ILE A 124 -10.77 -4.86 19.57
C ILE A 124 -11.25 -5.90 20.57
N HIS A 125 -10.72 -5.88 21.81
CA HIS A 125 -11.22 -6.71 22.90
C HIS A 125 -12.70 -6.43 23.20
N LYS A 126 -13.08 -5.16 23.34
CA LYS A 126 -14.47 -4.76 23.59
C LYS A 126 -15.41 -5.19 22.46
N LEU A 127 -14.95 -5.18 21.20
CA LEU A 127 -15.72 -5.68 20.06
C LEU A 127 -15.98 -7.18 20.15
N LEU A 128 -14.98 -7.96 20.58
CA LEU A 128 -15.10 -9.42 20.75
C LEU A 128 -16.07 -9.82 21.87
N GLU A 129 -16.32 -8.93 22.85
CA GLU A 129 -17.28 -9.15 23.94
C GLU A 129 -18.74 -8.90 23.53
N VAL A 130 -19.01 -8.37 22.33
CA VAL A 130 -20.38 -8.09 21.87
C VAL A 130 -20.99 -9.34 21.22
N ASN A 131 -22.04 -9.88 21.83
CA ASN A 131 -22.67 -11.15 21.44
C ASN A 131 -23.21 -11.22 19.99
N ASN A 132 -23.62 -10.09 19.41
CA ASN A 132 -24.23 -10.03 18.07
C ASN A 132 -23.21 -9.70 16.97
N ILE A 133 -21.91 -9.92 17.23
CA ILE A 133 -20.83 -9.59 16.30
C ILE A 133 -20.06 -10.85 15.89
N LYS A 134 -19.70 -10.93 14.61
CA LYS A 134 -18.61 -11.77 14.10
C LYS A 134 -17.47 -10.86 13.66
N LEU A 135 -16.25 -11.14 14.12
CA LEU A 135 -15.06 -10.43 13.69
C LEU A 135 -14.20 -11.35 12.82
N CYS A 136 -13.83 -10.88 11.63
CA CYS A 136 -12.84 -11.51 10.78
C CYS A 136 -11.74 -10.50 10.49
N ALA A 137 -10.56 -10.75 11.05
CA ALA A 137 -9.41 -9.88 10.91
C ALA A 137 -8.29 -10.57 10.13
N SER A 138 -7.51 -9.81 9.37
CA SER A 138 -6.25 -10.25 8.77
C SER A 138 -5.07 -9.51 9.41
N SER A 139 -3.94 -10.19 9.51
CA SER A 139 -2.66 -9.60 9.91
C SER A 139 -1.51 -10.46 9.37
N ARG A 140 -0.28 -9.93 9.41
CA ARG A 140 0.93 -10.76 9.38
C ARG A 140 0.98 -11.71 10.58
N GLU A 141 1.71 -12.83 10.44
CA GLU A 141 1.90 -13.82 11.51
C GLU A 141 2.94 -13.36 12.55
N GLU A 142 2.79 -12.15 13.08
CA GLU A 142 3.67 -11.66 14.15
C GLU A 142 3.24 -12.27 15.49
N ASN A 143 4.21 -12.46 16.39
CA ASN A 143 3.99 -13.13 17.68
C ASN A 143 2.90 -12.44 18.52
N ALA A 144 2.80 -11.11 18.45
CA ALA A 144 1.81 -10.34 19.18
C ALA A 144 0.38 -10.67 18.73
N PHE A 145 0.10 -10.69 17.42
CA PHE A 145 -1.22 -11.10 16.88
C PHE A 145 -1.49 -12.59 17.13
N CYS A 146 -0.48 -13.45 16.99
CA CYS A 146 -0.62 -14.87 17.28
C CYS A 146 -1.00 -15.15 18.74
N SER A 147 -0.51 -14.32 19.66
CA SER A 147 -0.81 -14.40 21.09
C SER A 147 -2.17 -13.80 21.42
N PHE A 148 -2.50 -12.63 20.85
CA PHE A 148 -3.77 -11.94 21.04
C PHE A 148 -4.96 -12.79 20.57
N PHE A 149 -4.90 -13.37 19.36
CA PHE A 149 -5.95 -14.21 18.79
C PHE A 149 -5.78 -15.70 19.14
N ARG A 150 -5.10 -16.01 20.26
CA ARG A 150 -4.90 -17.40 20.68
C ARG A 150 -6.27 -18.06 20.96
N GLY A 151 -6.53 -19.16 20.26
CA GLY A 151 -7.79 -19.90 20.36
C GLY A 151 -8.84 -19.53 19.31
N ALA A 152 -8.63 -18.45 18.54
CA ALA A 152 -9.48 -18.14 17.39
C ALA A 152 -9.19 -19.08 16.20
N PHE A 153 -10.18 -19.24 15.31
CA PHE A 153 -9.98 -19.90 14.02
C PHE A 153 -9.02 -19.07 13.16
N ARG A 154 -8.02 -19.72 12.55
CA ARG A 154 -7.01 -19.04 11.73
C ARG A 154 -6.89 -19.70 10.36
N LEU A 155 -6.82 -18.86 9.33
CA LEU A 155 -6.56 -19.26 7.96
C LEU A 155 -5.18 -18.75 7.56
N ARG A 156 -4.24 -19.67 7.31
CA ARG A 156 -2.88 -19.33 6.88
C ARG A 156 -2.81 -19.35 5.35
N ILE A 157 -3.04 -18.19 4.74
CA ILE A 157 -3.14 -18.09 3.27
C ILE A 157 -1.85 -18.58 2.58
N HIS A 158 -0.68 -18.28 3.14
CA HIS A 158 0.61 -18.72 2.56
C HIS A 158 0.71 -20.25 2.46
N LEU A 159 0.08 -21.02 3.35
CA LEU A 159 0.06 -22.49 3.27
C LEU A 159 -0.93 -23.05 2.24
N LEU A 160 -1.74 -22.19 1.60
CA LEU A 160 -2.81 -22.59 0.68
C LEU A 160 -2.55 -22.12 -0.76
N ASN A 161 -1.52 -21.30 -0.99
CA ASN A 161 -1.26 -20.67 -2.28
C ASN A 161 -0.48 -21.54 -3.27
N ASP A 162 0.15 -22.65 -2.84
CA ASP A 162 1.07 -23.45 -3.67
C ASP A 162 0.46 -23.88 -5.01
N ARG A 163 -0.81 -24.28 -5.00
CA ARG A 163 -1.51 -24.71 -6.21
C ARG A 163 -1.68 -23.55 -7.19
N ASP A 164 -2.11 -22.39 -6.70
CA ASP A 164 -2.38 -21.21 -7.52
C ASP A 164 -1.08 -20.61 -8.07
N ILE A 165 -0.02 -20.60 -7.26
CA ILE A 165 1.33 -20.25 -7.70
C ILE A 165 1.79 -21.22 -8.79
N GLY A 166 1.59 -22.52 -8.61
CA GLY A 166 1.94 -23.53 -9.61
C GLY A 166 1.23 -23.33 -10.94
N LEU A 167 -0.07 -23.00 -10.93
CA LEU A 167 -0.83 -22.66 -12.12
C LEU A 167 -0.30 -21.37 -12.77
N PHE A 168 -0.07 -20.32 -11.98
CA PHE A 168 0.48 -19.06 -12.47
C PHE A 168 1.83 -19.25 -13.18
N VAL A 169 2.76 -19.97 -12.56
CA VAL A 169 4.08 -20.24 -13.15
C VAL A 169 3.93 -21.04 -14.44
N LYS A 170 3.04 -22.05 -14.44
CA LYS A 170 2.76 -22.88 -15.62
C LYS A 170 2.12 -22.10 -16.77
N GLU A 171 1.43 -21.00 -16.51
CA GLU A 171 0.84 -20.18 -17.58
C GLU A 171 1.81 -19.10 -18.08
N ARG A 172 2.60 -18.51 -17.17
CA ARG A 172 3.37 -17.28 -17.44
C ARG A 172 4.83 -17.51 -17.82
N LEU A 173 5.42 -18.67 -17.54
CA LEU A 173 6.84 -18.91 -17.85
C LEU A 173 7.03 -19.13 -19.35
N ASP A 174 7.94 -18.39 -19.99
CA ASP A 174 8.15 -18.38 -21.46
C ASP A 174 9.03 -19.57 -21.94
N ILE A 175 8.76 -20.80 -21.48
CA ILE A 175 9.59 -21.99 -21.77
C ILE A 175 8.81 -23.18 -22.35
N CYS A 176 9.49 -24.11 -23.04
CA CYS A 176 8.86 -25.33 -23.56
C CYS A 176 8.18 -26.14 -22.44
N TRP A 177 7.06 -26.79 -22.77
CA TRP A 177 6.19 -27.48 -21.81
C TRP A 177 6.87 -28.58 -20.99
N LEU A 178 7.88 -29.26 -21.53
CA LEU A 178 8.58 -30.37 -20.88
C LEU A 178 9.42 -29.92 -19.68
N ASP A 179 10.14 -28.80 -19.81
CA ASP A 179 11.00 -28.26 -18.76
C ASP A 179 10.23 -27.40 -17.73
N ARG A 180 8.98 -27.04 -18.07
CA ARG A 180 8.13 -26.15 -17.26
C ARG A 180 7.73 -26.77 -15.93
N ASN A 181 7.57 -28.09 -15.85
CA ASN A 181 7.09 -28.76 -14.64
C ASN A 181 8.13 -28.76 -13.51
N HIS A 182 9.41 -28.98 -13.83
CA HIS A 182 10.47 -28.97 -12.83
C HIS A 182 10.71 -27.57 -12.28
N LEU A 183 10.87 -26.57 -13.16
CA LEU A 183 11.01 -25.18 -12.77
C LEU A 183 9.78 -24.68 -11.97
N SER A 184 8.58 -25.11 -12.35
CA SER A 184 7.36 -24.79 -11.60
C SER A 184 7.41 -25.33 -10.17
N TYR A 185 7.91 -26.55 -9.96
CA TYR A 185 8.03 -27.12 -8.62
C TYR A 185 9.04 -26.34 -7.76
N GLU A 186 10.22 -26.02 -8.31
CA GLU A 186 11.24 -25.27 -7.58
C GLU A 186 10.77 -23.86 -7.22
N ILE A 187 10.08 -23.17 -8.15
CA ILE A 187 9.51 -21.84 -7.87
C ILE A 187 8.44 -21.92 -6.79
N VAL A 188 7.51 -22.87 -6.86
CA VAL A 188 6.44 -23.02 -5.86
C VAL A 188 7.03 -23.29 -4.48
N LYS A 189 7.96 -24.26 -4.40
CA LYS A 189 8.63 -24.64 -3.15
C LYS A 189 9.34 -23.44 -2.52
N LYS A 190 10.03 -22.65 -3.33
CA LYS A 190 10.83 -21.52 -2.86
C LYS A 190 10.03 -20.25 -2.58
N ALA A 191 8.87 -20.10 -3.20
CA ALA A 191 7.97 -19.00 -2.94
C ALA A 191 7.39 -19.03 -1.52
N GLU A 192 7.33 -20.20 -0.86
CA GLU A 192 6.77 -20.37 0.49
C GLU A 192 5.38 -19.72 0.64
N GLY A 193 4.56 -19.84 -0.42
CA GLY A 193 3.23 -19.23 -0.49
C GLY A 193 3.16 -17.74 -0.81
N VAL A 194 4.30 -17.06 -0.99
CA VAL A 194 4.38 -15.63 -1.32
C VAL A 194 4.22 -15.42 -2.82
N PHE A 195 2.99 -15.11 -3.23
CA PHE A 195 2.65 -14.95 -4.66
C PHE A 195 3.46 -13.84 -5.36
N LEU A 196 3.71 -12.72 -4.67
CA LEU A 196 4.51 -11.61 -5.20
C LEU A 196 5.94 -12.07 -5.54
N TRP A 197 6.54 -12.90 -4.69
CA TRP A 197 7.85 -13.48 -4.93
C TRP A 197 7.85 -14.29 -6.23
N ALA A 198 6.87 -15.18 -6.39
CA ALA A 198 6.75 -15.99 -7.60
C ALA A 198 6.58 -15.12 -8.86
N ALA A 199 5.78 -14.06 -8.79
CA ALA A 199 5.59 -13.11 -9.89
C ALA A 199 6.89 -12.39 -10.28
N LEU A 200 7.65 -11.91 -9.29
CA LEU A 200 8.94 -11.24 -9.52
C LEU A 200 9.96 -12.19 -10.14
N VAL A 201 10.03 -13.43 -9.65
CA VAL A 201 10.95 -14.45 -10.16
C VAL A 201 10.58 -14.87 -11.57
N VAL A 202 9.31 -15.17 -11.85
CA VAL A 202 8.87 -15.51 -13.22
C VAL A 202 9.19 -14.39 -14.21
N ASN A 203 8.94 -13.13 -13.83
CA ASN A 203 9.30 -11.99 -14.67
C ASN A 203 10.82 -11.89 -14.89
N SER A 204 11.62 -12.14 -13.86
CA SER A 204 13.09 -12.16 -13.93
C SER A 204 13.61 -13.26 -14.86
N LEU A 205 13.05 -14.47 -14.79
CA LEU A 205 13.39 -15.60 -15.65
C LEU A 205 12.96 -15.34 -17.11
N ASN A 206 11.75 -14.82 -17.33
CA ASN A 206 11.27 -14.48 -18.67
C ASN A 206 12.15 -13.43 -19.35
N ARG A 207 12.66 -12.43 -18.62
CA ARG A 207 13.64 -11.47 -19.16
C ARG A 207 14.91 -12.18 -19.63
N ALA A 208 15.45 -13.11 -18.83
CA ALA A 208 16.64 -13.87 -19.18
C ALA A 208 16.40 -14.75 -20.42
N ILE A 209 15.26 -15.44 -20.50
CA ILE A 209 14.88 -16.27 -21.65
C ILE A 209 14.83 -15.42 -22.94
N ARG A 210 14.21 -14.24 -22.87
CA ARG A 210 14.06 -13.33 -24.03
C ARG A 210 15.38 -12.73 -24.51
N GLN A 211 16.38 -12.62 -23.64
CA GLN A 211 17.73 -12.14 -24.00
C GLN A 211 18.54 -13.18 -24.80
N GLY A 212 18.10 -14.45 -24.83
CA GLY A 212 18.80 -15.54 -25.49
C GLY A 212 19.99 -16.08 -24.68
N ASN A 213 20.53 -17.24 -25.09
CA ASN A 213 21.69 -17.92 -24.48
C ASN A 213 21.50 -18.47 -23.04
N VAL A 214 20.27 -18.77 -22.62
CA VAL A 214 20.00 -19.33 -21.29
C VAL A 214 19.64 -20.81 -21.38
N THR A 215 20.30 -21.64 -20.57
CA THR A 215 20.00 -23.07 -20.43
C THR A 215 19.07 -23.32 -19.25
N ILE A 216 18.38 -24.48 -19.22
CA ILE A 216 17.55 -24.89 -18.06
C ILE A 216 18.34 -24.85 -16.77
N LYS A 217 19.56 -25.39 -16.77
CA LYS A 217 20.46 -25.40 -15.62
C LYS A 217 20.75 -24.00 -15.09
N MET A 218 20.94 -23.01 -15.97
CA MET A 218 21.13 -21.61 -15.56
C MET A 218 19.88 -21.01 -14.92
N LEU A 219 18.68 -21.42 -15.36
CA LEU A 219 17.42 -20.99 -14.73
C LEU A 219 17.27 -21.62 -13.34
N GLU A 220 17.61 -22.90 -13.18
CA GLU A 220 17.63 -23.61 -11.90
C GLU A 220 18.59 -22.93 -10.91
N GLU A 221 19.85 -22.70 -11.33
CA GLU A 221 20.85 -21.99 -10.52
C GLU A 221 20.36 -20.58 -10.13
N ARG A 222 19.67 -19.88 -11.03
CA ARG A 222 19.10 -18.56 -10.73
C ARG A 222 17.97 -18.65 -9.71
N ILE A 223 17.10 -19.66 -9.79
CA ILE A 223 16.08 -19.90 -8.77
C ILE A 223 16.75 -20.21 -7.43
N GLU A 224 17.76 -21.08 -7.41
CA GLU A 224 18.51 -21.45 -6.19
C GLU A 224 19.24 -20.26 -5.55
N GLN A 225 19.77 -19.33 -6.35
CA GLN A 225 20.43 -18.12 -5.86
C GLN A 225 19.47 -16.97 -5.52
N THR A 226 18.18 -17.10 -5.83
CA THR A 226 17.18 -16.07 -5.50
C THR A 226 16.88 -16.12 -4.00
N PRO A 227 16.94 -15.01 -3.24
CA PRO A 227 16.58 -15.00 -1.83
C PRO A 227 15.08 -15.28 -1.61
N SER A 228 14.69 -16.06 -0.60
CA SER A 228 13.27 -16.30 -0.28
C SER A 228 12.58 -15.08 0.34
N GLU A 229 13.32 -14.25 1.08
CA GLU A 229 12.79 -13.03 1.69
C GLU A 229 12.66 -11.88 0.68
N LEU A 230 11.50 -11.21 0.67
CA LEU A 230 11.22 -10.11 -0.28
C LEU A 230 12.18 -8.93 -0.14
N ALA A 231 12.58 -8.55 1.09
CA ALA A 231 13.53 -7.45 1.29
C ALA A 231 14.89 -7.77 0.64
N THR A 232 15.41 -8.98 0.86
CA THR A 232 16.66 -9.43 0.25
C THR A 232 16.49 -9.61 -1.27
N LEU A 233 15.32 -10.02 -1.75
CA LEU A 233 15.00 -10.04 -3.19
C LEU A 233 15.04 -8.62 -3.80
N TYR A 234 14.50 -7.60 -3.12
CA TYR A 234 14.60 -6.22 -3.60
C TYR A 234 16.04 -5.72 -3.63
N THR A 235 16.83 -6.02 -2.59
CA THR A 235 18.28 -5.76 -2.59
C THR A 235 18.97 -6.44 -3.77
N ASP A 236 18.62 -7.68 -4.08
CA ASP A 236 19.17 -8.43 -5.20
C ASP A 236 18.74 -7.83 -6.55
N MET A 237 17.47 -7.46 -6.72
CA MET A 237 16.96 -6.76 -7.90
C MET A 237 17.67 -5.42 -8.11
N TRP A 238 17.95 -4.71 -7.02
CA TRP A 238 18.71 -3.47 -7.03
C TRP A 238 20.21 -3.69 -7.29
N GLY A 239 20.78 -4.80 -6.83
CA GLY A 239 22.20 -5.13 -7.00
C GLY A 239 22.54 -5.75 -8.37
N ARG A 240 21.66 -6.58 -8.92
CA ARG A 240 21.92 -7.41 -10.12
C ARG A 240 21.35 -6.80 -11.40
N ILE A 241 22.07 -5.85 -12.01
CA ILE A 241 21.97 -5.58 -13.47
C ILE A 241 23.34 -5.17 -14.03
N GLY A 242 24.21 -6.15 -14.30
CA GLY A 242 25.46 -5.96 -15.06
C GLY A 242 26.43 -4.90 -14.50
N ASP A 243 27.51 -4.63 -15.24
CA ASP A 243 28.50 -3.59 -14.87
C ASP A 243 27.85 -2.19 -14.82
N ASP A 244 26.78 -1.99 -15.59
CA ASP A 244 26.00 -0.74 -15.62
C ASP A 244 25.31 -0.46 -14.28
N ALA A 245 25.04 -1.47 -13.45
CA ALA A 245 24.35 -1.28 -12.18
C ALA A 245 25.07 -0.37 -11.18
N GLN A 246 26.37 -0.22 -11.35
CA GLN A 246 27.22 0.65 -10.54
C GLN A 246 27.38 2.06 -11.11
N LEU A 247 26.88 2.33 -12.32
CA LEU A 247 26.98 3.64 -12.93
C LEU A 247 26.22 4.67 -12.08
N ARG A 248 26.94 5.74 -11.70
CA ARG A 248 26.40 6.80 -10.84
C ARG A 248 25.18 7.49 -11.47
N SER A 249 25.16 7.65 -12.79
CA SER A 249 24.03 8.24 -13.51
C SER A 249 22.74 7.44 -13.30
N ILE A 250 22.82 6.11 -13.40
CA ILE A 250 21.70 5.18 -13.18
C ILE A 250 21.13 5.31 -11.77
N ARG A 251 22.01 5.29 -10.78
CA ARG A 251 21.62 5.41 -9.37
C ARG A 251 21.04 6.79 -9.07
N GLY A 252 21.60 7.85 -9.66
CA GLY A 252 21.09 9.21 -9.54
C GLY A 252 19.69 9.36 -10.13
N THR A 253 19.45 8.86 -11.35
CA THR A 253 18.13 8.87 -12.00
C THR A 253 17.10 8.09 -11.19
N ALA A 254 17.44 6.88 -10.75
CA ALA A 254 16.53 6.07 -9.94
C ALA A 254 16.19 6.74 -8.59
N SER A 255 17.21 7.26 -7.90
CA SER A 255 17.06 8.01 -6.66
C SER A 255 16.17 9.24 -6.82
N LEU A 256 16.32 9.98 -7.92
CA LEU A 256 15.47 11.12 -8.26
C LEU A 256 14.00 10.67 -8.36
N TYR A 257 13.70 9.65 -9.16
CA TYR A 257 12.33 9.16 -9.31
C TYR A 257 11.74 8.58 -8.02
N PHE A 258 12.52 7.86 -7.21
CA PHE A 258 12.05 7.41 -5.90
C PHE A 258 11.65 8.60 -5.01
N ASN A 259 12.50 9.61 -4.92
CA ASN A 259 12.21 10.82 -4.14
C ASN A 259 11.00 11.59 -4.68
N LEU A 260 10.85 11.70 -6.01
CA LEU A 260 9.69 12.36 -6.63
C LEU A 260 8.38 11.62 -6.34
N VAL A 261 8.37 10.28 -6.44
CA VAL A 261 7.17 9.47 -6.12
C VAL A 261 6.83 9.56 -4.62
N ILE A 262 7.83 9.54 -3.74
CA ILE A 262 7.63 9.73 -2.29
C ILE A 262 7.02 11.11 -2.02
N ALA A 263 7.61 12.18 -2.58
CA ALA A 263 7.10 13.54 -2.43
C ALA A 263 5.69 13.70 -3.01
N ALA A 264 5.39 13.08 -4.15
CA ALA A 264 4.05 13.11 -4.73
C ALA A 264 3.01 12.51 -3.78
N ARG A 265 3.32 11.40 -3.11
CA ARG A 265 2.45 10.80 -2.09
C ARG A 265 2.23 11.73 -0.90
N GLU A 266 3.29 12.36 -0.39
CA GLU A 266 3.19 13.33 0.72
C GLU A 266 2.31 14.54 0.36
N VAL A 267 2.43 15.05 -0.87
CA VAL A 267 1.63 16.17 -1.36
C VAL A 267 0.17 15.77 -1.55
N GLU A 268 -0.09 14.59 -2.14
CA GLU A 268 -1.43 14.04 -2.28
C GLU A 268 -2.10 13.89 -0.89
N ASP A 269 -1.37 13.40 0.12
CA ASP A 269 -1.86 13.31 1.49
C ASP A 269 -2.20 14.69 2.09
N TYR A 270 -1.33 15.70 1.87
CA TYR A 270 -1.54 17.06 2.38
C TYR A 270 -2.75 17.75 1.75
N LEU A 271 -2.89 17.65 0.42
CA LEU A 271 -4.00 18.28 -0.30
C LEU A 271 -5.34 17.69 0.14
N MET A 272 -5.41 16.36 0.31
CA MET A 272 -6.65 15.69 0.72
C MET A 272 -7.06 16.02 2.16
N GLN A 273 -6.12 16.26 3.08
CA GLN A 273 -6.46 16.74 4.44
C GLN A 273 -7.13 18.12 4.42
N LYS A 274 -6.79 18.98 3.45
CA LYS A 274 -7.39 20.30 3.29
C LYS A 274 -8.72 20.27 2.52
N ASP A 275 -8.85 19.38 1.54
CA ASP A 275 -10.04 19.29 0.70
C ASP A 275 -11.28 18.70 1.41
N PHE A 276 -11.13 18.14 2.62
CA PHE A 276 -12.26 17.88 3.52
C PHE A 276 -13.08 19.15 3.85
N LEU A 277 -12.60 20.35 3.50
CA LEU A 277 -13.30 21.63 3.66
C LEU A 277 -13.79 22.28 2.33
N GLY A 278 -13.65 21.66 1.14
CA GLY A 278 -14.10 22.33 -0.08
C GLY A 278 -14.09 21.54 -1.40
N ASN A 279 -15.29 21.27 -1.91
CA ASN A 279 -15.70 20.99 -3.30
C ASN A 279 -15.27 19.65 -3.97
N PRO A 280 -16.20 18.73 -4.26
CA PRO A 280 -15.92 17.44 -4.93
C PRO A 280 -15.64 17.55 -6.44
N ASN A 281 -15.54 18.76 -7.01
CA ASN A 281 -15.35 19.00 -8.44
C ASN A 281 -13.90 19.37 -8.84
N THR A 282 -12.93 19.28 -7.93
CA THR A 282 -11.51 19.34 -8.32
C THR A 282 -11.08 17.94 -8.70
N ASP A 283 -10.96 17.67 -10.00
CA ASP A 283 -10.13 16.57 -10.49
C ASP A 283 -8.76 16.73 -9.82
N THR A 284 -8.54 15.87 -8.82
CA THR A 284 -7.45 15.96 -7.87
C THR A 284 -6.14 16.00 -8.62
N VAL A 285 -5.28 16.95 -8.26
CA VAL A 285 -3.94 17.10 -8.86
C VAL A 285 -3.27 15.74 -8.86
N ARG A 286 -3.06 15.16 -10.05
CA ARG A 286 -2.41 13.84 -10.20
C ARG A 286 -0.91 14.04 -10.10
N VAL A 287 -0.44 14.33 -8.89
CA VAL A 287 0.98 14.61 -8.62
C VAL A 287 1.83 13.40 -8.98
N SER A 288 1.28 12.19 -8.82
CA SER A 288 1.89 10.93 -9.27
C SER A 288 1.79 10.64 -10.77
N SER A 289 1.28 11.56 -11.61
CA SER A 289 1.20 11.33 -13.07
C SER A 289 2.57 11.39 -13.75
N LEU A 290 2.70 10.68 -14.87
CA LEU A 290 3.95 10.62 -15.64
C LEU A 290 4.33 11.99 -16.21
N VAL A 291 3.35 12.84 -16.56
CA VAL A 291 3.64 14.22 -16.98
C VAL A 291 4.29 15.00 -15.85
N VAL A 292 3.74 14.93 -14.64
CA VAL A 292 4.31 15.63 -13.48
C VAL A 292 5.72 15.10 -13.18
N MET A 293 5.91 13.78 -13.17
CA MET A 293 7.22 13.16 -12.96
C MET A 293 8.26 13.61 -14.01
N ALA A 294 7.89 13.59 -15.30
CA ALA A 294 8.76 14.03 -16.39
C ALA A 294 9.08 15.54 -16.31
N THR A 295 8.15 16.34 -15.79
CA THR A 295 8.40 17.76 -15.57
C THR A 295 9.32 18.02 -14.38
N ALA A 296 9.12 17.30 -13.28
CA ALA A 296 9.87 17.46 -12.04
C ALA A 296 11.29 16.86 -12.09
N ALA A 297 11.51 15.84 -12.93
CA ALA A 297 12.83 15.21 -13.10
C ALA A 297 13.85 16.06 -13.87
N GLN A 298 13.54 17.31 -14.23
CA GLN A 298 14.42 18.17 -15.02
C GLN A 298 15.56 18.78 -14.19
N GLU A 299 16.76 18.78 -14.77
CA GLU A 299 17.93 19.46 -14.20
C GLU A 299 17.80 20.99 -14.21
N LYS A 300 17.00 21.56 -15.13
CA LYS A 300 16.79 23.01 -15.23
C LYS A 300 15.58 23.40 -14.37
N PRO A 301 15.73 24.36 -13.45
CA PRO A 301 14.62 24.85 -12.65
C PRO A 301 13.50 25.34 -13.57
N MET A 302 12.25 25.08 -13.21
CA MET A 302 11.11 25.59 -13.97
C MET A 302 11.16 27.12 -14.07
N GLU A 303 11.75 27.81 -13.08
CA GLU A 303 11.99 29.26 -13.15
C GLU A 303 12.95 29.66 -14.28
N ALA A 304 13.92 28.83 -14.65
CA ALA A 304 14.82 29.12 -15.77
C ALA A 304 14.10 29.04 -17.13
N ILE A 305 13.05 28.21 -17.22
CA ILE A 305 12.20 28.12 -18.42
C ILE A 305 11.25 29.32 -18.48
N LEU A 306 10.63 29.65 -17.35
CA LEU A 306 9.69 30.76 -17.22
C LEU A 306 10.39 32.13 -17.40
N SER A 307 11.59 32.30 -16.83
CA SER A 307 12.39 33.53 -16.94
C SER A 307 12.98 33.77 -18.34
N ALA A 308 13.19 32.71 -19.12
CA ALA A 308 13.67 32.82 -20.51
C ALA A 308 12.56 33.19 -21.52
N GLY A 309 11.32 33.36 -21.07
CA GLY A 309 10.16 33.58 -21.97
C GLY A 309 9.92 32.43 -22.94
N ARG A 310 10.47 31.23 -22.65
CA ARG A 310 10.41 30.09 -23.54
C ARG A 310 9.12 29.32 -23.32
N VAL A 311 8.27 29.29 -24.33
CA VAL A 311 7.06 28.45 -24.34
C VAL A 311 7.47 27.00 -24.57
N ILE A 312 7.09 26.10 -23.65
CA ILE A 312 7.24 24.66 -23.85
C ILE A 312 6.16 24.21 -24.83
N THR A 313 6.56 23.53 -25.91
CA THR A 313 5.63 22.98 -26.89
C THR A 313 5.07 21.63 -26.42
N ILE A 314 3.90 21.24 -26.94
CA ILE A 314 3.30 19.94 -26.67
C ILE A 314 4.26 18.80 -27.06
N GLU A 315 4.88 18.88 -28.24
CA GLU A 315 5.82 17.85 -28.70
C GLU A 315 7.03 17.70 -27.78
N GLU A 316 7.50 18.81 -27.19
CA GLU A 316 8.57 18.75 -26.22
C GLU A 316 8.14 18.07 -24.91
N LEU A 317 6.91 18.27 -24.44
CA LEU A 317 6.39 17.56 -23.27
C LEU A 317 6.20 16.06 -23.56
N LEU A 318 5.72 15.71 -24.75
CA LEU A 318 5.54 14.31 -25.15
C LEU A 318 6.86 13.56 -25.21
N ASP A 319 7.88 14.17 -25.82
CA ASP A 319 9.24 13.63 -25.86
C ASP A 319 9.84 13.48 -24.44
N ARG A 320 9.54 14.41 -23.53
CA ARG A 320 9.94 14.30 -22.12
C ARG A 320 9.22 13.15 -21.40
N CYS A 321 7.91 13.00 -21.57
CA CYS A 321 7.15 11.91 -20.96
C CYS A 321 7.65 10.55 -21.45
N SER A 322 7.90 10.42 -22.75
CA SER A 322 8.48 9.21 -23.36
C SER A 322 9.88 8.90 -22.80
N ARG A 323 10.74 9.91 -22.61
CA ARG A 323 12.05 9.72 -21.98
C ARG A 323 11.93 9.28 -20.52
N ALA A 324 11.08 9.94 -19.74
CA ALA A 324 10.86 9.59 -18.34
C ALA A 324 10.31 8.16 -18.17
N GLU A 325 9.38 7.72 -19.03
CA GLU A 325 8.88 6.35 -19.03
C GLU A 325 10.00 5.33 -19.26
N ASN A 326 10.87 5.59 -20.23
CA ASN A 326 12.03 4.74 -20.48
C ASN A 326 12.99 4.75 -19.28
N GLU A 327 13.28 5.93 -18.73
CA GLU A 327 14.13 6.10 -17.53
C GLU A 327 13.62 5.35 -16.32
N LEU A 328 12.32 5.43 -16.02
CA LEU A 328 11.71 4.67 -14.94
C LEU A 328 11.89 3.16 -15.15
N LEU A 329 11.66 2.68 -16.37
CA LEU A 329 11.74 1.26 -16.70
C LEU A 329 13.17 0.72 -16.55
N TRP A 330 14.18 1.49 -16.98
CA TRP A 330 15.57 1.05 -16.94
C TRP A 330 16.28 1.36 -15.60
N ALA A 331 16.05 2.54 -15.01
CA ALA A 331 16.78 3.00 -13.84
C ALA A 331 16.18 2.46 -12.53
N CYS A 332 14.85 2.40 -12.40
CA CYS A 332 14.19 1.96 -11.17
C CYS A 332 14.05 0.44 -11.06
N ARG A 333 14.47 -0.31 -12.08
CA ARG A 333 14.64 -1.79 -12.07
C ARG A 333 13.41 -2.58 -11.61
N GLY A 334 12.23 -2.06 -11.92
CA GLY A 334 10.97 -2.67 -11.50
C GLY A 334 10.70 -2.54 -10.01
N LEU A 335 11.26 -1.54 -9.32
CA LEU A 335 10.75 -1.06 -8.03
C LEU A 335 9.63 -0.03 -8.22
N LEU A 336 9.65 0.71 -9.34
CA LEU A 336 8.53 1.54 -9.80
C LEU A 336 7.86 0.91 -11.03
N GLU A 337 6.55 1.11 -11.14
CA GLU A 337 5.74 0.80 -12.32
C GLU A 337 5.09 2.06 -12.89
N VAL A 338 4.78 1.97 -14.18
CA VAL A 338 4.05 2.96 -14.95
C VAL A 338 2.73 2.33 -15.37
N THR A 339 1.64 2.76 -14.75
CA THR A 339 0.31 2.16 -14.90
C THR A 339 -0.64 3.14 -15.57
N ARG A 340 -1.15 2.78 -16.75
CA ARG A 340 -2.17 3.58 -17.44
C ARG A 340 -3.50 3.42 -16.73
N THR A 341 -4.03 4.51 -16.19
CA THR A 341 -5.41 4.55 -15.69
C THR A 341 -6.34 4.97 -16.83
N HIS A 342 -7.51 4.36 -16.91
CA HIS A 342 -8.50 4.77 -17.91
C HIS A 342 -9.33 5.91 -17.34
N ASP A 343 -9.50 6.95 -18.16
CA ASP A 343 -10.47 7.99 -17.89
C ASP A 343 -11.89 7.39 -18.00
N THR A 344 -12.63 7.42 -16.90
CA THR A 344 -14.05 7.03 -16.85
C THR A 344 -14.97 8.24 -16.84
N SER A 345 -14.44 9.45 -17.02
CA SER A 345 -15.21 10.68 -16.98
C SER A 345 -15.76 11.03 -18.38
N ASP A 346 -17.00 11.50 -18.43
CA ASP A 346 -17.63 12.05 -19.64
C ASP A 346 -17.18 13.51 -19.93
N TYR A 347 -16.07 13.95 -19.34
CA TYR A 347 -15.60 15.32 -19.47
C TYR A 347 -15.06 15.59 -20.88
N VAL A 348 -15.57 16.66 -21.49
CA VAL A 348 -15.03 17.17 -22.76
C VAL A 348 -13.70 17.86 -22.45
N TRP A 349 -12.59 17.16 -22.68
CA TRP A 349 -11.26 17.73 -22.52
C TRP A 349 -10.93 18.70 -23.65
N GLU A 350 -10.68 19.97 -23.30
CA GLU A 350 -10.12 20.98 -24.19
C GLU A 350 -8.59 20.97 -24.06
N GLY A 351 -7.90 20.14 -24.87
CA GLY A 351 -6.44 20.07 -24.91
C GLY A 351 -5.90 18.92 -25.76
N ASP A 352 -4.58 18.72 -25.78
CA ASP A 352 -3.97 17.60 -26.51
C ASP A 352 -4.24 16.26 -25.79
N ARG A 353 -4.89 15.34 -26.50
CA ARG A 353 -5.28 14.02 -25.98
C ARG A 353 -4.09 13.15 -25.59
N ARG A 354 -2.93 13.31 -26.24
CA ARG A 354 -1.72 12.54 -25.94
C ARG A 354 -1.13 12.91 -24.58
N LEU A 355 -1.18 14.20 -24.22
CA LEU A 355 -0.77 14.65 -22.89
C LEU A 355 -1.75 14.22 -21.81
N LEU A 356 -3.04 14.18 -22.16
CA LEU A 356 -4.07 13.64 -21.26
C LEU A 356 -3.79 12.18 -20.91
N GLU A 357 -3.41 11.35 -21.88
CA GLU A 357 -3.04 9.95 -21.64
C GLU A 357 -1.87 9.82 -20.66
N TYR A 358 -0.83 10.64 -20.80
CA TYR A 358 0.28 10.67 -19.84
C TYR A 358 -0.14 11.20 -18.46
N ASN A 359 -1.11 12.12 -18.39
CA ASN A 359 -1.66 12.61 -17.12
C ASN A 359 -2.46 11.51 -16.39
N PHE A 360 -3.12 10.63 -17.14
CA PHE A 360 -3.76 9.43 -16.61
C PHE A 360 -2.79 8.25 -16.42
N THR A 361 -1.52 8.40 -16.78
CA THR A 361 -0.51 7.38 -16.54
C THR A 361 0.13 7.64 -15.18
N LYS A 362 -0.14 6.76 -14.21
CA LYS A 362 0.36 6.86 -12.84
C LYS A 362 1.73 6.20 -12.73
N VAL A 363 2.65 6.86 -12.03
CA VAL A 363 3.93 6.28 -11.60
C VAL A 363 3.84 5.97 -10.11
N ASP A 364 4.09 4.71 -9.74
CA ASP A 364 4.03 4.29 -8.34
C ASP A 364 4.98 3.10 -8.07
N PHE A 365 5.18 2.74 -6.80
CA PHE A 365 5.90 1.52 -6.45
C PHE A 365 5.14 0.28 -6.93
N ILE A 366 5.86 -0.72 -7.47
CA ILE A 366 5.27 -1.98 -8.00
C ILE A 366 4.40 -2.72 -6.98
N HIS A 367 4.72 -2.52 -5.70
CA HIS A 367 3.97 -3.05 -4.59
C HIS A 367 4.35 -2.25 -3.35
N ARG A 368 3.45 -2.23 -2.37
CA ARG A 368 3.73 -1.59 -1.09
C ARG A 368 5.01 -2.11 -0.42
N THR A 369 5.32 -3.39 -0.51
CA THR A 369 6.55 -3.95 0.09
C THR A 369 7.82 -3.39 -0.55
N ALA A 370 7.76 -2.91 -1.80
CA ALA A 370 8.89 -2.21 -2.42
C ALA A 370 9.04 -0.79 -1.85
N PHE A 371 7.93 -0.11 -1.56
CA PHE A 371 7.95 1.17 -0.83
C PHE A 371 8.47 0.99 0.60
N ASP A 372 7.93 0.03 1.34
CA ASP A 372 8.39 -0.30 2.70
C ASP A 372 9.89 -0.67 2.68
N PHE A 373 10.36 -1.39 1.67
CA PHE A 373 11.79 -1.67 1.50
C PHE A 373 12.62 -0.39 1.39
N VAL A 374 12.21 0.55 0.53
CA VAL A 374 12.92 1.83 0.33
C VAL A 374 12.89 2.71 1.58
N MET A 375 11.79 2.70 2.34
CA MET A 375 11.56 3.58 3.49
C MET A 375 11.97 3.00 4.85
N ASP A 376 11.99 1.68 5.03
CA ASP A 376 12.15 1.07 6.35
C ASP A 376 13.48 0.29 6.48
N THR A 377 14.24 0.10 5.39
CA THR A 377 15.47 -0.70 5.40
C THR A 377 16.71 0.15 5.09
N VAL A 378 17.86 -0.22 5.66
CA VAL A 378 19.15 0.44 5.37
C VAL A 378 19.51 0.38 3.89
N PRO A 379 19.44 -0.78 3.20
CA PRO A 379 19.72 -0.85 1.76
C PRO A 379 18.75 0.00 0.92
N GLY A 380 17.49 0.08 1.33
CA GLY A 380 16.49 0.93 0.70
C GLY A 380 16.80 2.42 0.83
N HIS A 381 17.16 2.88 2.03
CA HIS A 381 17.55 4.26 2.27
C HIS A 381 18.80 4.68 1.48
N GLU A 382 19.77 3.79 1.32
CA GLU A 382 20.94 4.05 0.46
C GLU A 382 20.52 4.36 -0.98
N CYS A 383 19.43 3.76 -1.48
CA CYS A 383 18.91 4.04 -2.83
C CYS A 383 18.39 5.49 -2.97
N LEU A 384 17.93 6.11 -1.88
CA LEU A 384 17.45 7.49 -1.88
C LEU A 384 18.59 8.51 -1.87
N GLY A 385 19.79 8.12 -1.40
CA GLY A 385 20.92 9.01 -1.16
C GLY A 385 21.74 9.43 -2.39
N PHE A 386 21.48 8.85 -3.58
CA PHE A 386 22.34 9.03 -4.76
C PHE A 386 22.04 10.30 -5.56
N CYS A 387 20.82 10.83 -5.51
CA CYS A 387 20.53 12.16 -5.99
C CYS A 387 21.01 13.14 -4.91
N GLY A 388 21.88 14.08 -5.26
CA GLY A 388 22.44 15.10 -4.34
C GLY A 388 21.39 16.03 -3.69
N SER A 389 20.11 15.73 -3.86
CA SER A 389 18.94 16.36 -3.24
C SER A 389 18.56 15.73 -1.89
N SER A 390 19.40 14.84 -1.34
CA SER A 390 19.21 14.32 0.01
C SER A 390 19.19 15.49 0.99
N LYS A 391 18.03 15.75 1.58
CA LYS A 391 17.86 16.65 2.70
C LYS A 391 18.99 16.37 3.71
N GLU A 392 19.78 17.38 4.03
CA GLU A 392 20.49 17.42 5.30
C GLU A 392 19.44 17.27 6.40
N HIS A 393 19.20 16.04 6.85
CA HIS A 393 18.59 15.77 8.15
C HIS A 393 19.62 15.00 8.94
N GLY A 394 20.48 15.78 9.61
CA GLY A 394 21.09 15.44 10.90
C GLY A 394 21.65 14.03 11.04
N SER A 395 22.74 13.74 10.34
CA SER A 395 23.73 12.83 10.91
C SER A 395 24.39 13.52 12.10
N SER A 396 23.89 13.26 13.31
CA SER A 396 24.68 13.39 14.54
C SER A 396 24.42 12.18 15.44
N VAL A 397 25.14 11.09 15.17
CA VAL A 397 25.47 10.14 16.21
C VAL A 397 26.56 10.77 17.06
N SER A 398 26.19 11.30 18.22
CA SER A 398 27.09 11.44 19.37
C SER A 398 26.22 11.61 20.61
N GLY A 399 26.31 10.63 21.52
CA GLY A 399 25.50 10.58 22.73
C GLY A 399 25.62 11.82 23.60
N ILE A 400 24.48 12.27 24.11
CA ILE A 400 24.38 13.09 25.31
C ILE A 400 23.25 12.51 26.15
N THR A 401 23.63 11.88 27.26
CA THR A 401 22.78 11.54 28.38
C THR A 401 22.28 12.84 29.03
N ILE A 402 20.98 12.99 29.22
CA ILE A 402 20.41 14.03 30.09
C ILE A 402 19.72 13.31 31.25
N GLU A 403 20.38 13.29 32.39
CA GLU A 403 19.80 12.94 33.69
C GLU A 403 19.06 14.15 34.26
N PHE A 404 17.85 13.97 34.77
CA PHE A 404 17.19 14.98 35.60
C PHE A 404 17.34 14.60 37.07
N ILE A 405 18.12 15.44 37.77
CA ILE A 405 18.25 15.46 39.22
C ILE A 405 17.08 16.30 39.77
N ARG A 406 16.19 15.61 40.47
CA ARG A 406 15.10 16.04 41.37
C ARG A 406 14.01 16.98 40.86
#